data_AF-A0A1G9BQQ2-F1
#
_entry.id   AF-A0A1G9BQQ2-F1
#
_cell.length_a   1.000
_cell.length_b   1.000
_cell.length_c   1.000
_cell.angle_alpha   90.00
_cell.angle_beta   90.00
_cell.angle_gamma   90.00
#
_symmetry.space_group_name_H-M   'P 1'
#
loop_
_entity.id
_entity.type
_entity.pdbx_description
1 polymer ?
#
loop_
_entity_poly.entity_id
_entity_poly.type
_entity_poly.pdbx_seq_one_letter_code
_entity_poly.pdbx_strand_id
1 'polypeptide(L)'
;MSSYSGWAAVDLADGREAGAFVAALHAAGGESPGLRVAVEGRRVFVYAGLAPHLTATIAHVLPEWGSRAVTAADFDEFGVVNEVLGPDGKPVHVASIGEEMPLPEDDTPRSRRAAAELFGADPAALDHVSATWAADGAMPSAPGVPYLKWWDALGVPWPADFDERSFGPEQHTGA
;
A
#
# COMPACT_ATOMS: atom_id res chain seq x y z
N MET A 1 8.35 10.63 -19.27
CA MET A 1 8.95 9.41 -18.71
C MET A 1 7.98 8.97 -17.63
N SER A 2 7.28 7.87 -17.82
CA SER A 2 6.28 7.42 -16.84
C SER A 2 6.98 7.03 -15.54
N SER A 3 6.57 7.62 -14.41
CA SER A 3 7.09 7.25 -13.09
C SER A 3 6.13 6.27 -12.42
N TYR A 4 6.48 4.99 -12.44
CA TYR A 4 5.78 3.98 -11.64
C TYR A 4 6.24 4.10 -10.19
N SER A 5 5.32 4.03 -9.23
CA SER A 5 5.70 3.94 -7.82
C SER A 5 4.81 2.98 -7.07
N GLY A 6 5.38 2.37 -6.03
CA GLY A 6 4.68 1.45 -5.15
C GLY A 6 4.70 1.98 -3.73
N TRP A 7 3.54 1.89 -3.06
CA TRP A 7 3.41 2.11 -1.63
C TRP A 7 2.88 0.86 -0.96
N ALA A 8 3.34 0.59 0.27
CA ALA A 8 2.72 -0.41 1.12
C ALA A 8 2.72 0.04 2.59
N ALA A 9 1.71 -0.37 3.34
CA ALA A 9 1.72 -0.39 4.79
C ALA A 9 1.43 -1.82 5.25
N VAL A 10 2.36 -2.40 6.02
CA VAL A 10 2.31 -3.79 6.46
C VAL A 10 2.23 -3.86 7.98
N ASP A 11 1.19 -4.51 8.50
CA ASP A 11 1.07 -4.80 9.93
C ASP A 11 1.80 -6.11 10.23
N LEU A 12 2.97 -6.03 10.87
CA LEU A 12 3.78 -7.21 11.22
C LEU A 12 3.07 -8.11 12.21
N ALA A 13 3.28 -9.42 12.05
CA ALA A 13 2.82 -10.41 13.00
C ALA A 13 3.58 -10.31 14.33
N ASP A 14 2.98 -10.82 15.40
CA ASP A 14 3.60 -10.79 16.72
C ASP A 14 4.96 -11.51 16.74
N GLY A 15 5.95 -10.86 17.36
CA GLY A 15 7.33 -11.37 17.45
C GLY A 15 8.16 -11.21 16.18
N ARG A 16 7.64 -10.57 15.12
CA ARG A 16 8.43 -10.22 13.93
C ARG A 16 9.12 -8.87 14.11
N GLU A 17 10.40 -8.81 13.76
CA GLU A 17 11.19 -7.58 13.80
C GLU A 17 11.15 -6.85 12.46
N ALA A 18 10.99 -5.53 12.50
CA ALA A 18 10.90 -4.70 11.30
C ALA A 18 12.16 -4.77 10.44
N GLY A 19 13.35 -4.73 11.05
CA GLY A 19 14.61 -4.84 10.30
C GLY A 19 14.73 -6.17 9.52
N ALA A 20 14.32 -7.28 10.15
CA ALA A 20 14.32 -8.59 9.50
C ALA A 20 13.27 -8.68 8.37
N PHE A 21 12.10 -8.08 8.55
CA PHE A 21 11.11 -7.94 7.49
C PHE A 21 11.64 -7.13 6.30
N VAL A 22 12.28 -5.99 6.55
CA VAL A 22 12.86 -5.14 5.49
C VAL A 22 13.94 -5.90 4.70
N ALA A 23 14.77 -6.68 5.38
CA ALA A 23 15.76 -7.53 4.73
C ALA A 23 15.09 -8.61 3.84
N ALA A 24 14.02 -9.26 4.33
CA ALA A 24 13.26 -10.24 3.56
C ALA A 24 12.56 -9.60 2.35
N LEU A 25 11.99 -8.40 2.52
CA LEU A 25 11.38 -7.62 1.46
C LEU A 25 12.39 -7.27 0.37
N HIS A 26 13.59 -6.79 0.76
CA HIS A 26 14.66 -6.49 -0.17
C HIS A 26 15.14 -7.75 -0.92
N ALA A 27 15.26 -8.88 -0.22
CA ALA A 27 15.63 -10.16 -0.85
C ALA A 27 14.57 -10.65 -1.86
N ALA A 28 13.29 -10.43 -1.58
CA ALA A 28 12.19 -10.85 -2.45
C ALA A 28 11.96 -9.90 -3.64
N GLY A 29 12.14 -8.59 -3.45
CA GLY A 29 11.92 -7.55 -4.45
C GLY A 29 13.09 -7.30 -5.39
N GLY A 30 14.26 -7.90 -5.12
CA GLY A 30 15.50 -7.57 -5.83
C GLY A 30 15.94 -6.12 -5.58
N GLU A 31 16.84 -5.60 -6.42
CA GLU A 31 17.21 -4.18 -6.39
C GLU A 31 16.02 -3.32 -6.82
N SER A 32 15.15 -2.98 -5.87
CA SER A 32 14.08 -2.00 -6.05
C SER A 32 14.67 -0.59 -5.88
N PRO A 33 14.84 0.20 -6.95
CA PRO A 33 15.47 1.51 -6.85
C PRO A 33 14.68 2.43 -5.91
N GLY A 34 15.37 3.07 -4.98
CA GLY A 34 14.71 4.04 -4.08
C GLY A 34 13.73 3.42 -3.08
N LEU A 35 13.92 2.15 -2.70
CA LEU A 35 13.22 1.56 -1.56
C LEU A 35 13.50 2.37 -0.30
N ARG A 36 12.45 2.94 0.28
CA ARG A 36 12.48 3.71 1.54
C ARG A 36 11.47 3.12 2.49
N VAL A 37 11.84 3.02 3.76
CA VAL A 37 11.03 2.39 4.78
C VAL A 37 10.92 3.29 6.00
N ALA A 38 9.71 3.40 6.57
CA ALA A 38 9.49 3.97 7.89
C ALA A 38 8.77 2.94 8.77
N VAL A 39 9.03 2.97 10.08
CA VAL A 39 8.45 2.02 11.05
C VAL A 39 7.72 2.78 12.15
N GLU A 40 6.49 2.34 12.45
CA GLU A 40 5.65 2.84 13.55
C GLU A 40 5.06 1.68 14.35
N GLY A 41 5.64 1.41 15.53
CA GLY A 41 5.27 0.25 16.32
C GLY A 41 5.51 -1.05 15.54
N ARG A 42 4.43 -1.78 15.21
CA ARG A 42 4.47 -3.00 14.39
C ARG A 42 4.17 -2.75 12.91
N ARG A 43 3.88 -1.51 12.52
CA ARG A 43 3.55 -1.16 11.14
C ARG A 43 4.80 -0.72 10.40
N VAL A 44 4.99 -1.25 9.20
CA VAL A 44 6.08 -0.88 8.29
C VAL A 44 5.49 -0.22 7.07
N PHE A 45 5.87 1.03 6.82
CA PHE A 45 5.52 1.79 5.63
C PHE A 45 6.65 1.70 4.62
N VAL A 46 6.31 1.40 3.37
CA VAL A 46 7.27 1.13 2.30
C VAL A 46 6.92 2.00 1.12
N TYR A 47 7.92 2.74 0.63
CA TYR A 47 7.88 3.40 -0.66
C TYR A 47 8.93 2.77 -1.56
N ALA A 48 8.57 2.45 -2.80
CA ALA A 48 9.52 1.98 -3.80
C ALA A 48 9.31 2.74 -5.10
N GLY A 49 10.38 3.37 -5.60
CA GLY A 49 10.38 3.97 -6.93
C GLY A 49 10.48 2.88 -8.00
N LEU A 50 9.79 3.08 -9.13
CA LEU A 50 9.85 2.20 -10.31
C LEU A 50 9.51 0.73 -10.03
N ALA A 51 8.62 0.47 -9.07
CA ALA A 51 8.33 -0.88 -8.58
C ALA A 51 6.86 -1.30 -8.83
N PRO A 52 6.44 -1.56 -10.08
CA PRO A 52 5.09 -2.03 -10.40
C PRO A 52 4.78 -3.41 -9.78
N HIS A 53 5.81 -4.13 -9.34
CA HIS A 53 5.70 -5.44 -8.72
C HIS A 53 5.60 -5.39 -7.19
N LEU A 54 5.60 -4.21 -6.57
CA LEU A 54 5.63 -4.10 -5.10
C LEU A 54 4.46 -4.86 -4.46
N THR A 55 3.22 -4.75 -4.97
CA THR A 55 2.10 -5.51 -4.40
C THR A 55 2.37 -7.01 -4.45
N ALA A 56 2.84 -7.54 -5.58
CA ALA A 56 3.14 -8.97 -5.71
C ALA A 56 4.27 -9.40 -4.76
N THR A 57 5.29 -8.57 -4.58
CA THR A 57 6.37 -8.83 -3.62
C THR A 57 5.83 -8.84 -2.19
N ILE A 58 5.00 -7.87 -1.80
CA ILE A 58 4.38 -7.83 -0.47
C ILE A 58 3.48 -9.05 -0.29
N ALA A 59 2.63 -9.39 -1.26
CA ALA A 59 1.78 -10.58 -1.23
C ALA A 59 2.56 -11.88 -1.05
N HIS A 60 3.77 -11.96 -1.62
CA HIS A 60 4.65 -13.11 -1.45
C HIS A 60 5.23 -13.23 -0.03
N VAL A 61 5.68 -12.11 0.57
CA VAL A 61 6.33 -12.13 1.90
C VAL A 61 5.33 -12.06 3.05
N LEU A 62 4.15 -11.47 2.82
CA LEU A 62 3.18 -11.20 3.87
C LEU A 62 2.77 -12.44 4.69
N PRO A 63 2.55 -13.63 4.10
CA PRO A 63 2.11 -14.80 4.87
C PRO A 63 3.07 -15.27 5.96
N GLU A 64 4.35 -14.99 5.79
CA GLU A 64 5.35 -15.32 6.81
C GLU A 64 5.50 -14.19 7.84
N TRP A 65 5.35 -12.93 7.42
CA TRP A 65 5.84 -11.78 8.17
C TRP A 65 4.75 -10.88 8.78
N GLY A 66 3.57 -10.83 8.17
CA GLY A 66 2.53 -9.88 8.55
C GLY A 66 1.16 -10.53 8.72
N SER A 67 0.25 -9.72 9.24
CA SER A 67 -1.14 -10.09 9.46
C SER A 67 -2.07 -9.55 8.38
N ARG A 68 -1.68 -8.44 7.75
CA ARG A 68 -2.39 -7.77 6.67
C ARG A 68 -1.51 -6.66 6.09
N ALA A 69 -1.83 -6.23 4.88
CA ALA A 69 -1.22 -5.06 4.27
C ALA A 69 -2.22 -4.25 3.46
N VAL A 70 -1.94 -2.96 3.28
CA VAL A 70 -2.50 -2.14 2.20
C VAL A 70 -1.37 -1.88 1.23
N THR A 71 -1.62 -2.03 -0.05
CA THR A 71 -0.67 -1.68 -1.11
C THR A 71 -1.33 -0.75 -2.11
N ALA A 72 -0.51 0.07 -2.76
CA ALA A 72 -0.93 0.88 -3.87
C ALA A 72 0.16 0.87 -4.94
N ALA A 73 -0.26 0.66 -6.19
CA ALA A 73 0.59 0.76 -7.37
C ALA A 73 0.11 1.95 -8.19
N ASP A 74 0.98 2.94 -8.36
CA ASP A 74 0.77 4.10 -9.21
C ASP A 74 1.44 3.90 -10.55
N PHE A 75 0.63 4.03 -11.58
CA PHE A 75 0.99 3.90 -12.99
C PHE A 75 1.03 5.28 -13.68
N ASP A 76 1.23 6.36 -12.93
CA ASP A 76 1.34 7.73 -13.44
C ASP A 76 0.05 8.12 -14.20
N GLU A 77 0.15 8.51 -15.46
CA GLU A 77 -0.98 8.85 -16.35
C GLU A 77 -2.01 7.71 -16.51
N PHE A 78 -1.65 6.46 -16.17
CA PHE A 78 -2.55 5.32 -16.30
C PHE A 78 -3.40 5.06 -15.04
N GLY A 79 -3.08 5.72 -13.93
CA GLY A 79 -3.86 5.69 -12.70
C GLY A 79 -3.28 4.81 -11.57
N VAL A 80 -4.09 4.53 -10.55
CA VAL A 80 -3.65 3.88 -9.30
C VAL A 80 -4.53 2.68 -8.96
N VAL A 81 -3.92 1.61 -8.46
CA VAL A 81 -4.60 0.42 -7.94
C VAL A 81 -4.28 0.28 -6.45
N ASN A 82 -5.31 0.23 -5.60
CA ASN A 82 -5.21 -0.09 -4.18
C ASN A 82 -5.72 -1.49 -3.89
N GLU A 83 -4.92 -2.24 -3.18
CA GLU A 83 -5.23 -3.60 -2.77
C GLU A 83 -5.05 -3.74 -1.26
N VAL A 84 -5.92 -4.53 -0.65
CA VAL A 84 -5.75 -5.00 0.72
C VAL A 84 -5.38 -6.46 0.68
N LEU A 85 -4.31 -6.81 1.37
CA LEU A 85 -3.83 -8.18 1.46
C LEU A 85 -4.19 -8.73 2.84
N GLY A 86 -4.85 -9.88 2.86
CA GLY A 86 -5.05 -10.66 4.09
C GLY A 86 -3.78 -11.41 4.52
N PRO A 87 -3.81 -12.13 5.65
CA PRO A 87 -2.64 -12.86 6.16
C PRO A 87 -2.16 -13.98 5.23
N ASP A 88 -2.97 -14.44 4.27
CA ASP A 88 -2.57 -15.42 3.26
C ASP A 88 -1.99 -14.77 1.99
N GLY A 89 -1.79 -13.45 2.00
CA GLY A 89 -1.26 -12.69 0.87
C GLY A 89 -2.25 -12.51 -0.27
N LYS A 90 -3.51 -12.97 -0.12
CA LYS A 90 -4.50 -12.81 -1.19
C LYS A 90 -5.00 -11.37 -1.24
N PRO A 91 -5.00 -10.76 -2.45
CA PRO A 91 -5.54 -9.43 -2.61
C PRO A 91 -7.06 -9.44 -2.58
N VAL A 92 -7.60 -8.48 -1.84
CA VAL A 92 -8.91 -7.90 -2.02
C VAL A 92 -8.65 -6.59 -2.76
N HIS A 93 -9.09 -6.50 -4.01
CA HIS A 93 -9.07 -5.23 -4.75
C HIS A 93 -10.15 -4.31 -4.17
N VAL A 94 -9.83 -3.04 -3.94
CA VAL A 94 -10.76 -2.20 -3.17
C VAL A 94 -10.92 -0.79 -3.69
N ALA A 95 -10.04 -0.36 -4.60
CA ALA A 95 -10.04 1.01 -5.07
C ALA A 95 -9.13 1.16 -6.30
N SER A 96 -9.66 1.61 -7.44
CA SER A 96 -8.85 1.92 -8.62
C SER A 96 -9.31 3.21 -9.29
N ILE A 97 -8.35 3.99 -9.77
CA ILE A 97 -8.56 5.18 -10.62
C ILE A 97 -7.70 5.05 -11.88
N GLY A 98 -8.17 5.51 -13.04
CA GLY A 98 -7.53 5.27 -14.34
C GLY A 98 -8.15 6.13 -15.43
N GLU A 99 -7.28 6.75 -16.23
CA GLU A 99 -7.66 7.70 -17.28
C GLU A 99 -7.82 7.01 -18.65
N GLU A 100 -6.99 5.99 -18.94
CA GLU A 100 -6.92 5.38 -20.28
C GLU A 100 -7.00 3.84 -20.30
N MET A 101 -6.82 3.16 -19.15
CA MET A 101 -6.93 1.69 -19.06
C MET A 101 -8.20 1.28 -18.31
N PRO A 102 -8.85 0.16 -18.71
CA PRO A 102 -9.89 -0.44 -17.90
C PRO A 102 -9.25 -0.93 -16.60
N LEU A 103 -9.50 -0.20 -15.53
CA LEU A 103 -9.13 -0.60 -14.19
C LEU A 103 -9.92 -1.84 -13.79
N PRO A 104 -9.45 -2.59 -12.76
CA PRO A 104 -10.23 -3.70 -12.24
C PRO A 104 -11.62 -3.20 -11.81
N GLU A 105 -12.68 -3.82 -12.33
CA GLU A 105 -14.10 -3.52 -12.02
C GLU A 105 -14.50 -3.95 -10.60
N ASP A 106 -13.53 -4.36 -9.78
CA ASP A 106 -13.73 -5.09 -8.53
C ASP A 106 -13.90 -4.19 -7.29
N ASP A 107 -13.96 -2.86 -7.44
CA ASP A 107 -14.41 -1.97 -6.36
C ASP A 107 -15.93 -2.09 -6.18
N THR A 108 -16.33 -2.96 -5.26
CA THR A 108 -17.72 -3.28 -4.97
C THR A 108 -18.01 -3.07 -3.48
N PRO A 109 -19.28 -2.88 -3.09
CA PRO A 109 -19.65 -2.88 -1.67
C PRO A 109 -19.20 -4.15 -0.93
N ARG A 110 -19.03 -5.28 -1.64
CA ARG A 110 -18.56 -6.53 -1.05
C ARG A 110 -17.06 -6.48 -0.74
N SER A 111 -16.24 -6.05 -1.69
CA SER A 111 -14.79 -5.95 -1.48
C SER A 111 -14.44 -4.90 -0.44
N ARG A 112 -15.13 -3.75 -0.43
CA ARG A 112 -14.96 -2.73 0.63
C ARG A 112 -15.25 -3.26 2.03
N ARG A 113 -16.33 -4.04 2.21
CA ARG A 113 -16.62 -4.68 3.50
C ARG A 113 -15.56 -5.69 3.90
N ALA A 114 -15.06 -6.50 2.96
CA ALA A 114 -13.99 -7.46 3.24
C ALA A 114 -12.70 -6.76 3.68
N ALA A 115 -12.34 -5.64 3.04
CA ALA A 115 -11.21 -4.83 3.46
C ALA A 115 -11.43 -4.17 4.84
N ALA A 116 -12.61 -3.61 5.08
CA ALA A 116 -12.97 -3.05 6.39
C ALA A 116 -12.87 -4.10 7.50
N GLU A 117 -13.34 -5.32 7.26
CA GLU A 117 -13.24 -6.44 8.21
C GLU A 117 -11.78 -6.79 8.52
N LEU A 118 -10.92 -6.86 7.50
CA LEU A 118 -9.49 -7.12 7.70
C LEU A 118 -8.80 -6.05 8.55
N PHE A 119 -9.20 -4.79 8.41
CA PHE A 119 -8.61 -3.67 9.16
C PHE A 119 -9.33 -3.34 10.48
N GLY A 120 -10.53 -3.88 10.70
CA GLY A 120 -11.39 -3.48 11.81
C GLY A 120 -11.94 -2.06 11.64
N ALA A 121 -12.09 -1.60 10.40
CA ALA A 121 -12.56 -0.26 10.04
C ALA A 121 -14.09 -0.22 9.84
N ASP A 122 -14.65 0.99 9.79
CA ASP A 122 -16.05 1.20 9.42
C ASP A 122 -16.22 1.10 7.90
N PRO A 123 -17.00 0.12 7.37
CA PRO A 123 -17.23 0.01 5.93
C PRO A 123 -17.89 1.27 5.33
N ALA A 124 -18.66 2.04 6.11
CA ALA A 124 -19.28 3.27 5.64
C ALA A 124 -18.26 4.36 5.31
N ALA A 125 -17.10 4.37 5.99
CA ALA A 125 -16.01 5.29 5.68
C ALA A 125 -15.40 4.99 4.30
N LEU A 126 -15.23 3.71 3.95
CA LEU A 126 -14.75 3.30 2.64
C LEU A 126 -15.77 3.60 1.53
N ASP A 127 -17.07 3.37 1.80
CA ASP A 127 -18.14 3.75 0.87
C ASP A 127 -18.14 5.27 0.59
N HIS A 128 -17.90 6.09 1.61
CA HIS A 128 -17.80 7.54 1.45
C HIS A 128 -16.60 7.94 0.58
N VAL A 129 -15.41 7.38 0.83
CA VAL A 129 -14.21 7.68 0.05
C VAL A 129 -14.40 7.29 -1.43
N SER A 130 -14.87 6.07 -1.71
CA SER A 130 -15.14 5.65 -3.10
C SER A 130 -16.17 6.54 -3.79
N ALA A 131 -17.20 7.01 -3.08
CA ALA A 131 -18.18 7.94 -3.65
C ALA A 131 -17.58 9.31 -3.99
N THR A 132 -16.62 9.81 -3.20
CA THR A 132 -15.93 11.08 -3.51
C THR A 132 -15.06 10.97 -4.76
N TRP A 133 -14.39 9.85 -5.00
CA TRP A 133 -13.57 9.67 -6.20
C TRP A 133 -14.39 9.63 -7.49
N ALA A 134 -15.58 9.01 -7.44
CA ALA A 134 -16.50 9.03 -8.57
C ALA A 134 -16.96 10.46 -8.94
N ALA A 135 -16.93 11.40 -7.98
CA ALA A 135 -17.29 12.80 -8.19
C ALA A 135 -16.10 13.69 -8.58
N ASP A 136 -14.92 13.44 -7.99
CA ASP A 136 -13.71 14.26 -8.18
C ASP A 136 -12.98 13.95 -9.50
N GLY A 137 -13.21 12.79 -10.11
CA GLY A 137 -12.52 12.35 -11.32
C GLY A 137 -11.10 11.86 -11.06
N ALA A 138 -10.40 11.43 -12.12
CA ALA A 138 -9.15 10.68 -11.99
C ALA A 138 -7.92 11.48 -11.50
N MET A 139 -8.02 12.81 -11.43
CA MET A 139 -6.89 13.68 -11.17
C MET A 139 -6.88 14.26 -9.74
N PRO A 140 -5.95 13.83 -8.89
CA PRO A 140 -5.22 14.75 -8.04
C PRO A 140 -4.02 15.33 -8.78
N SER A 141 -3.90 16.65 -8.79
CA SER A 141 -2.72 17.37 -9.26
C SER A 141 -1.49 17.23 -8.34
N ALA A 142 -1.40 16.16 -7.54
CA ALA A 142 -0.31 15.89 -6.62
C ALA A 142 -0.10 14.36 -6.51
N PRO A 143 1.14 13.87 -6.64
CA PRO A 143 1.48 12.48 -6.31
C PRO A 143 1.01 12.21 -4.90
N GLY A 144 -0.07 11.44 -4.79
CA GLY A 144 -0.36 10.70 -3.60
C GLY A 144 -1.60 10.98 -2.77
N VAL A 145 -2.38 12.00 -3.11
CA VAL A 145 -3.39 12.49 -2.15
C VAL A 145 -4.69 11.68 -2.11
N PRO A 146 -5.29 11.20 -3.23
CA PRO A 146 -6.61 10.57 -3.18
C PRO A 146 -6.60 9.18 -2.62
N TYR A 147 -5.64 8.34 -3.02
CA TYR A 147 -5.60 6.96 -2.54
C TYR A 147 -5.23 6.87 -1.06
N LEU A 148 -4.48 7.84 -0.51
CA LEU A 148 -4.21 7.91 0.92
C LEU A 148 -5.45 8.17 1.77
N LYS A 149 -6.49 8.85 1.25
CA LYS A 149 -7.79 8.97 1.96
C LYS A 149 -8.40 7.59 2.27
N TRP A 150 -8.17 6.63 1.39
CA TRP A 150 -8.66 5.27 1.55
C TRP A 150 -7.87 4.54 2.65
N TRP A 151 -6.57 4.77 2.72
CA TRP A 151 -5.70 4.24 3.77
C TRP A 151 -6.05 4.86 5.13
N ASP A 152 -6.32 6.15 5.19
CA ASP A 152 -6.83 6.85 6.38
C ASP A 152 -8.14 6.23 6.86
N ALA A 153 -9.07 5.95 5.95
CA ALA A 153 -10.35 5.31 6.26
C ALA A 153 -10.20 3.87 6.79
N LEU A 154 -9.13 3.17 6.42
CA LEU A 154 -8.74 1.89 7.02
C LEU A 154 -8.04 2.02 8.39
N GLY A 155 -7.75 3.23 8.86
CA GLY A 155 -6.94 3.46 10.06
C GLY A 155 -5.45 3.23 9.83
N VAL A 156 -4.99 3.43 8.59
CA VAL A 156 -3.60 3.26 8.16
C VAL A 156 -3.07 4.56 7.54
N PRO A 157 -3.11 5.69 8.27
CA PRO A 157 -2.65 6.94 7.70
C PRO A 157 -1.18 6.86 7.32
N TRP A 158 -0.85 7.39 6.15
CA TRP A 158 0.54 7.50 5.74
C TRP A 158 1.26 8.54 6.61
N PRO A 159 2.48 8.28 7.09
CA PRO A 159 3.19 9.23 7.94
C PRO A 159 3.47 10.54 7.18
N ALA A 160 3.03 11.67 7.74
CA ALA A 160 3.26 12.99 7.14
C ALA A 160 4.76 13.36 7.06
N ASP A 161 5.56 12.79 7.96
CA ASP A 161 7.02 12.96 8.06
C ASP A 161 7.78 11.79 7.42
N PHE A 162 7.13 10.98 6.57
CA PHE A 162 7.72 9.77 5.97
C PHE A 162 9.09 10.05 5.34
N ASP A 163 9.20 11.10 4.53
CA ASP A 163 10.46 11.42 3.85
C ASP A 163 11.62 11.71 4.83
N GLU A 164 11.33 12.32 5.98
CA GLU A 164 12.33 12.69 6.99
C GLU A 164 12.80 11.49 7.82
N ARG A 165 11.88 10.59 8.16
CA ARG A 165 12.16 9.43 9.03
C ARG A 165 12.47 8.15 8.28
N SER A 166 12.22 8.13 6.98
CA SER A 166 12.44 6.93 6.17
C SER A 166 13.94 6.66 5.96
N PHE A 167 14.26 5.39 5.82
CA PHE A 167 15.62 4.92 5.61
C PHE A 167 15.65 3.90 4.45
N GLY A 168 16.81 3.79 3.81
CA GLY A 168 17.07 2.78 2.79
C GLY A 168 17.49 1.42 3.38
N PRO A 169 17.51 0.35 2.56
CA PRO A 169 17.83 -1.01 3.03
C PRO A 169 19.22 -1.12 3.66
N GLU A 170 20.18 -0.35 3.15
CA GLU A 170 21.57 -0.35 3.62
C GLU A 170 21.77 0.37 4.96
N GLN A 171 20.78 1.13 5.43
CA GLN A 171 20.86 1.90 6.66
C GLN A 171 20.37 1.13 7.89
N HIS A 172 19.74 -0.05 7.71
CA HIS A 172 19.21 -0.86 8.82
C HIS A 172 20.15 -1.99 9.27
N THR A 173 21.28 -2.23 8.59
CA THR A 173 22.25 -3.29 8.93
C THR A 173 23.27 -2.90 10.02
N GLY A 174 23.08 -1.75 10.68
CA GLY A 174 23.97 -1.25 11.72
C GLY A 174 23.26 -0.97 13.05
N ALA A 175 23.02 -2.01 13.85
CA ALA A 175 22.90 -1.95 15.30
C ALA A 175 23.19 -3.33 15.91
#